data_AF-A0A258MUC3-F1
#
_entry.id   AF-A0A258MUC3-F1
#
_cell.length_a   1.000
_cell.length_b   1.000
_cell.length_c   1.000
_cell.angle_alpha   90.00
_cell.angle_beta   90.00
_cell.angle_gamma   90.00
#
_symmetry.space_group_name_H-M   'P 1'
#
loop_
_entity.id
_entity.type
_entity.pdbx_description
1 polymer ?
#
loop_
_entity_poly.entity_id
_entity_poly.type
_entity_poly.pdbx_seq_one_letter_code
_entity_poly.pdbx_strand_id
1 'polypeptide(L)'
;MDCNYFTARDWAYLAVSAVTISGGLVAFFWKLRADSKIASYRETIAYIDRHAAELKKGWHKAENQTASAEEIKAFLNRLEQLAGLVNKKAFDNDLVYESFWSYYYYPLQEPKIKVFLEKARINDDAVYSHYLNLANEWSSRISEEETSTSAI
;
A
#
# COMPACT_ATOMS: atom_id res chain seq x y z
N MET A 1 2.29 52.89 36.48
CA MET A 1 2.24 52.05 35.27
C MET A 1 3.54 51.28 35.25
N ASP A 2 3.56 50.09 35.84
CA ASP A 2 4.76 49.27 35.88
C ASP A 2 4.87 48.53 34.55
N CYS A 3 5.81 48.97 33.71
CA CYS A 3 6.19 48.24 32.51
C CYS A 3 6.86 46.93 32.94
N ASN A 4 6.12 45.82 32.87
CA ASN A 4 6.69 44.48 33.00
C ASN A 4 7.64 44.23 31.81
N TYR A 5 8.93 44.46 32.02
CA TYR A 5 9.97 44.06 31.08
C TYR A 5 10.24 42.57 31.27
N PHE A 6 9.94 41.77 30.24
CA PHE A 6 10.39 40.38 30.16
C PHE A 6 11.91 40.35 30.29
N THR A 7 12.42 39.66 31.31
CA THR A 7 13.87 39.54 31.49
C THR A 7 14.44 38.47 30.56
N ALA A 8 15.76 38.48 30.32
CA ALA A 8 16.43 37.44 29.53
C ALA A 8 16.20 36.02 30.09
N ARG A 9 15.99 35.93 31.42
CA ARG A 9 15.65 34.68 32.11
C ARG A 9 14.25 34.17 31.75
N ASP A 10 13.28 35.07 31.60
CA ASP A 10 11.90 34.71 31.20
C ASP A 10 11.84 34.24 29.74
N TRP A 11 12.64 34.87 28.86
CA TRP A 11 12.84 34.41 27.49
C TRP A 11 13.53 33.04 27.41
N ALA A 12 14.51 32.79 28.28
CA ALA A 12 15.17 31.48 28.36
C ALA A 12 14.20 30.38 28.82
N TYR A 13 13.35 30.64 29.82
CA TYR A 13 12.32 29.68 30.25
C TYR A 13 11.29 29.42 29.15
N LEU A 14 10.82 30.46 28.45
CA LEU A 14 9.93 30.30 27.31
C LEU A 14 10.58 29.48 26.18
N ALA A 15 11.83 29.76 25.83
CA ALA A 15 12.56 29.02 24.81
C ALA A 15 12.76 27.53 25.19
N VAL A 16 13.15 27.25 26.44
CA VAL A 16 13.32 25.86 26.93
C VAL A 16 11.98 25.12 26.95
N SER A 17 10.90 25.77 27.39
CA SER A 17 9.56 25.17 27.38
C SER A 17 9.08 24.89 25.96
N ALA A 18 9.31 25.80 25.01
CA ALA A 18 8.97 25.63 23.60
C ALA A 18 9.75 24.47 22.96
N VAL A 19 11.05 24.34 23.26
CA VAL A 19 11.88 23.22 22.78
C VAL A 19 11.42 21.89 23.36
N THR A 20 11.04 21.86 24.64
CA THR A 20 10.59 20.63 25.31
C THR A 20 9.24 20.16 24.79
N ILE A 21 8.29 21.10 24.61
CA ILE A 21 6.95 20.78 24.05
C ILE A 21 7.08 20.34 22.59
N SER A 22 7.85 21.07 21.77
CA SER A 22 8.06 20.71 20.37
C SER A 22 8.78 19.37 20.22
N GLY A 23 9.84 19.13 21.01
CA GLY A 23 10.55 17.84 21.05
C GLY A 23 9.64 16.68 21.48
N GLY A 24 8.79 16.89 22.49
CA GLY A 24 7.81 15.90 22.94
C GLY A 24 6.79 15.55 21.86
N LEU A 25 6.28 16.54 21.12
CA LEU A 25 5.36 16.31 20.00
C LEU A 25 6.03 15.54 18.86
N VAL A 26 7.26 15.89 18.48
CA VAL A 26 8.00 15.17 17.43
C VAL A 26 8.21 13.70 17.82
N ALA A 27 8.68 13.44 19.04
CA ALA A 27 8.87 12.08 19.54
C ALA A 27 7.55 11.29 19.59
N PHE A 28 6.45 11.93 19.98
CA PHE A 28 5.13 11.33 19.99
C PHE A 28 4.65 10.96 18.58
N PHE A 29 4.77 11.87 17.60
CA PHE A 29 4.43 11.57 16.21
C PHE A 29 5.30 10.47 15.59
N TRP A 30 6.60 10.44 15.92
CA TRP A 30 7.48 9.35 15.52
C TRP A 30 7.04 8.01 16.07
N LYS A 31 6.71 7.96 17.36
CA LYS A 31 6.21 6.74 18.01
C LYS A 31 4.90 6.27 17.38
N LEU A 32 3.93 7.16 17.18
CA LEU A 32 2.68 6.84 16.50
C LEU A 32 2.90 6.27 15.10
N ARG A 33 3.87 6.83 14.35
CA ARG A 33 4.21 6.33 13.01
C ARG A 33 4.86 4.94 13.07
N ALA A 34 5.72 4.67 14.04
CA ALA A 34 6.33 3.36 14.24
C ALA A 34 5.28 2.30 14.65
N ASP A 35 4.43 2.64 15.61
CA ASP A 35 3.35 1.75 16.07
C ASP A 35 2.36 1.45 14.94
N SER A 36 2.02 2.46 14.12
CA SER A 36 1.17 2.28 12.93
C SER A 36 1.80 1.36 11.89
N LYS A 37 3.12 1.43 11.67
CA LYS A 37 3.82 0.53 10.74
C LYS A 37 3.84 -0.92 11.23
N ILE A 38 4.05 -1.12 12.54
CA ILE A 38 4.02 -2.45 13.14
C ILE A 38 2.61 -3.05 13.04
N ALA A 39 1.58 -2.23 13.27
CA ALA A 39 0.20 -2.66 13.11
C ALA A 39 -0.10 -3.05 11.65
N SER A 40 0.25 -2.21 10.67
CA SER A 40 0.03 -2.53 9.25
C SER A 40 0.76 -3.80 8.83
N TYR A 41 2.00 -4.00 9.29
CA TYR A 41 2.77 -5.21 9.02
C TYR A 41 2.08 -6.47 9.58
N ARG A 42 1.63 -6.44 10.84
CA ARG A 42 0.94 -7.59 11.47
C ARG A 42 -0.39 -7.92 10.78
N GLU A 43 -1.18 -6.91 10.43
CA GLU A 43 -2.43 -7.09 9.69
C GLU A 43 -2.18 -7.66 8.29
N THR A 44 -1.12 -7.20 7.63
CA THR A 44 -0.73 -7.70 6.30
C THR A 44 -0.36 -9.17 6.35
N ILE A 45 0.46 -9.60 7.33
CA ILE A 45 0.80 -11.02 7.53
C ILE A 45 -0.47 -11.83 7.78
N ALA A 46 -1.32 -11.39 8.72
CA ALA A 46 -2.53 -12.13 9.07
C ALA A 46 -3.48 -12.26 7.86
N TYR A 47 -3.53 -11.25 7.00
CA TYR A 47 -4.28 -11.30 5.75
C TYR A 47 -3.67 -12.29 4.76
N ILE A 48 -2.35 -12.22 4.54
CA ILE A 48 -1.62 -13.15 3.66
C ILE A 48 -1.88 -14.59 4.10
N ASP A 49 -1.68 -14.90 5.37
CA ASP A 49 -1.87 -16.25 5.92
C ASP A 49 -3.30 -16.79 5.68
N ARG A 50 -4.31 -15.91 5.76
CA ARG A 50 -5.72 -16.30 5.57
C ARG A 50 -6.12 -16.44 4.11
N HIS A 51 -5.54 -15.63 3.22
CA HIS A 51 -6.08 -15.46 1.86
C HIS A 51 -5.10 -15.85 0.74
N ALA A 52 -3.84 -16.16 1.03
CA ALA A 52 -2.86 -16.56 0.02
C ALA A 52 -3.28 -17.79 -0.77
N ALA A 53 -3.83 -18.81 -0.10
CA ALA A 53 -4.30 -20.03 -0.77
C ALA A 53 -5.49 -19.76 -1.72
N GLU A 54 -6.40 -18.88 -1.30
CA GLU A 54 -7.56 -18.46 -2.10
C GLU A 54 -7.11 -17.69 -3.36
N LEU A 55 -6.22 -16.71 -3.18
CA LEU A 55 -5.66 -15.90 -4.27
C LEU A 55 -4.87 -16.76 -5.25
N LYS A 56 -4.02 -17.67 -4.76
CA LYS A 56 -3.25 -18.60 -5.59
C LYS A 56 -4.16 -19.51 -6.41
N LYS A 57 -5.25 -20.01 -5.81
CA LYS A 57 -6.23 -20.84 -6.51
C LYS A 57 -7.00 -20.04 -7.57
N GLY A 58 -7.38 -18.80 -7.26
CA GLY A 58 -8.03 -17.89 -8.21
C GLY A 58 -7.14 -17.61 -9.41
N TRP A 59 -5.87 -17.29 -9.16
CA TRP A 59 -4.87 -17.09 -10.22
C TRP A 59 -4.71 -18.34 -11.09
N HIS A 60 -4.46 -19.51 -10.49
CA HIS A 60 -4.26 -20.74 -11.26
C HIS A 60 -5.47 -21.09 -12.15
N LYS A 61 -6.70 -20.81 -11.69
CA LYS A 61 -7.90 -20.99 -12.53
C LYS A 61 -7.96 -19.99 -13.68
N ALA A 62 -7.60 -18.72 -13.42
CA ALA A 62 -7.58 -17.67 -14.42
C ALA A 62 -6.51 -17.94 -15.50
N GLU A 63 -5.31 -18.32 -15.08
CA GLU A 63 -4.18 -18.72 -15.93
C GLU A 63 -4.52 -19.92 -16.81
N ASN A 64 -5.11 -20.98 -16.24
CA ASN A 64 -5.55 -22.15 -17.00
C ASN A 64 -6.83 -21.92 -17.82
N GLN A 65 -7.37 -20.70 -17.85
CA GLN A 65 -8.60 -20.35 -18.56
C GLN A 65 -9.83 -21.19 -18.17
N THR A 66 -9.83 -21.74 -16.96
CA THR A 66 -10.91 -22.57 -16.40
C THR A 66 -11.83 -21.79 -15.47
N ALA A 67 -11.45 -20.56 -15.11
CA ALA A 67 -12.25 -19.69 -14.26
C ALA A 67 -13.53 -19.21 -14.97
N SER A 68 -14.65 -19.20 -14.24
CA SER A 68 -15.85 -18.48 -14.69
C SER A 68 -15.64 -16.97 -14.64
N ALA A 69 -16.50 -16.20 -15.33
CA ALA A 69 -16.47 -14.74 -15.27
C ALA A 69 -16.66 -14.21 -13.84
N GLU A 70 -17.44 -14.91 -13.01
CA GLU A 70 -17.67 -14.56 -11.60
C GLU A 70 -16.43 -14.82 -10.75
N GLU A 71 -15.71 -15.90 -11.01
CA GLU A 71 -14.45 -16.23 -10.33
C GLU A 71 -13.35 -15.22 -10.69
N ILE A 72 -13.24 -14.83 -11.96
CA ILE A 72 -12.32 -13.77 -12.41
C ILE A 72 -12.68 -12.44 -11.73
N LYS A 73 -13.97 -12.09 -11.66
CA LYS A 73 -14.44 -10.88 -10.97
C LYS A 73 -14.07 -10.89 -9.49
N ALA A 74 -14.31 -12.01 -8.80
CA ALA A 74 -14.02 -12.15 -7.37
C ALA A 74 -12.50 -12.02 -7.10
N PHE A 75 -11.68 -12.65 -7.94
CA PHE A 75 -10.22 -12.53 -7.87
C PHE A 75 -9.75 -11.08 -8.06
N LEU A 76 -10.20 -10.40 -9.11
CA LEU A 76 -9.82 -9.01 -9.39
C LEU A 76 -10.30 -8.04 -8.29
N ASN A 77 -11.53 -8.22 -7.80
CA ASN A 77 -12.04 -7.44 -6.66
C ASN A 77 -11.14 -7.57 -5.42
N ARG A 78 -10.58 -8.76 -5.19
CA ARG A 78 -9.68 -8.99 -4.07
C ARG A 78 -8.36 -8.25 -4.22
N LEU A 79 -7.79 -8.25 -5.43
CA LEU A 79 -6.58 -7.50 -5.75
C LEU A 79 -6.81 -6.00 -5.64
N GLU A 80 -7.96 -5.50 -6.09
CA GLU A 80 -8.31 -4.08 -5.93
C GLU A 80 -8.46 -3.66 -4.47
N GLN A 81 -9.09 -4.51 -3.64
CA GLN A 81 -9.18 -4.25 -2.20
C GLN A 81 -7.80 -4.19 -1.56
N LEU A 82 -6.91 -5.12 -1.93
CA LEU A 82 -5.51 -5.10 -1.49
C LEU A 82 -4.81 -3.82 -1.91
N ALA A 83 -4.93 -3.41 -3.17
CA ALA A 83 -4.35 -2.14 -3.64
C ALA A 83 -4.90 -0.93 -2.88
N GLY A 84 -6.20 -0.92 -2.59
CA GLY A 84 -6.82 0.12 -1.76
C GLY A 84 -6.28 0.17 -0.33
N LEU A 85 -5.99 -1.00 0.28
CA LEU A 85 -5.43 -1.09 1.64
C LEU A 85 -3.96 -0.65 1.69
N VAL A 86 -3.18 -0.97 0.66
CA VAL A 86 -1.80 -0.46 0.50
C VAL A 86 -1.82 1.06 0.33
N ASN A 87 -2.67 1.58 -0.57
CA ASN A 87 -2.77 3.03 -0.78
C ASN A 87 -3.19 3.79 0.49
N LYS A 88 -4.07 3.20 1.31
CA LYS A 88 -4.48 3.77 2.61
C LYS A 88 -3.45 3.58 3.74
N LYS A 89 -2.28 2.98 3.45
CA LYS A 89 -1.24 2.62 4.44
C LYS A 89 -1.77 1.71 5.58
N ALA A 90 -2.87 1.02 5.31
CA ALA A 90 -3.40 0.01 6.23
C ALA A 90 -2.57 -1.27 6.12
N PHE A 91 -2.08 -1.59 4.91
CA PHE A 91 -1.17 -2.70 4.65
C PHE A 91 0.24 -2.21 4.32
N ASP A 92 1.21 -3.07 4.62
CA ASP A 92 2.62 -2.86 4.31
C ASP A 92 2.88 -3.12 2.82
N ASN A 93 3.34 -2.10 2.08
CA ASN A 93 3.50 -2.17 0.62
C ASN A 93 4.54 -3.23 0.21
N ASP A 94 5.68 -3.26 0.89
CA ASP A 94 6.78 -4.16 0.52
C ASP A 94 6.39 -5.62 0.75
N LEU A 95 5.71 -5.92 1.86
CA LEU A 95 5.25 -7.28 2.13
C LEU A 95 4.16 -7.74 1.15
N VAL A 96 3.25 -6.84 0.74
CA VAL A 96 2.25 -7.16 -0.30
C VAL A 96 2.93 -7.35 -1.65
N TYR A 97 3.91 -6.51 -2.01
CA TYR A 97 4.70 -6.68 -3.23
C TYR A 97 5.34 -8.05 -3.27
N GLU A 98 6.18 -8.39 -2.29
CA GLU A 98 6.88 -9.68 -2.22
C GLU A 98 5.95 -10.89 -2.34
N SER A 99 4.75 -10.79 -1.74
CA SER A 99 3.80 -11.91 -1.69
C SER A 99 2.95 -12.05 -2.95
N PHE A 100 2.60 -10.93 -3.62
CA PHE A 100 1.51 -10.91 -4.60
C PHE A 100 1.82 -10.16 -5.89
N TRP A 101 3.00 -9.56 -6.08
CA TRP A 101 3.31 -8.75 -7.28
C TRP A 101 2.97 -9.46 -8.60
N SER A 102 3.24 -10.77 -8.67
CA SER A 102 2.96 -11.60 -9.85
C SER A 102 1.48 -11.59 -10.24
N TYR A 103 0.58 -11.48 -9.26
CA TYR A 103 -0.86 -11.39 -9.47
C TYR A 103 -1.35 -10.01 -9.90
N TYR A 104 -0.48 -9.02 -10.03
CA TYR A 104 -0.82 -7.71 -10.61
C TYR A 104 -0.20 -7.55 -11.98
N TYR A 105 0.98 -8.12 -12.18
CA TYR A 105 1.71 -8.06 -13.44
C TYR A 105 1.14 -9.01 -14.49
N TYR A 106 1.08 -10.32 -14.22
CA TYR A 106 0.70 -11.32 -15.22
C TYR A 106 -0.76 -11.23 -15.69
N PRO A 107 -1.77 -10.97 -14.84
CA PRO A 107 -3.15 -10.88 -15.31
C PRO A 107 -3.39 -9.75 -16.31
N LEU A 108 -2.61 -8.66 -16.25
CA LEU A 108 -2.73 -7.56 -17.21
C LEU A 108 -2.20 -7.92 -18.61
N GLN A 109 -1.38 -8.97 -18.70
CA GLN A 109 -0.88 -9.50 -19.97
C GLN A 109 -1.88 -10.48 -20.62
N GLU A 110 -2.82 -11.02 -19.85
CA GLU A 110 -3.80 -11.99 -20.33
C GLU A 110 -5.01 -11.32 -21.03
N PRO A 111 -5.23 -11.57 -22.34
CA PRO A 111 -6.27 -10.86 -23.11
C PRO A 111 -7.68 -11.03 -22.57
N LYS A 112 -8.03 -12.21 -22.02
CA LYS A 112 -9.37 -12.47 -21.45
C LYS A 112 -9.64 -11.61 -20.22
N ILE A 113 -8.62 -11.42 -19.37
CA ILE A 113 -8.71 -10.61 -18.15
C ILE A 113 -8.78 -9.14 -18.54
N LYS A 114 -7.97 -8.71 -19.52
CA LYS A 114 -8.01 -7.35 -20.06
C LYS A 114 -9.39 -6.98 -20.64
N VAL A 115 -9.98 -7.84 -21.47
CA VAL A 115 -11.33 -7.64 -22.03
C VAL A 115 -12.39 -7.64 -20.93
N PHE A 116 -12.24 -8.47 -19.89
CA PHE A 116 -13.15 -8.46 -18.76
C PHE A 116 -13.05 -7.15 -17.97
N LEU A 117 -11.83 -6.68 -17.69
CA LEU A 117 -11.58 -5.40 -17.02
C LEU A 117 -12.18 -4.23 -17.80
N GLU A 118 -11.92 -4.16 -19.10
CA GLU A 118 -12.43 -3.11 -19.98
C GLU A 118 -13.96 -3.10 -20.06
N LYS A 119 -14.64 -4.25 -19.98
CA LYS A 119 -16.11 -4.33 -20.06
C LYS A 119 -16.81 -4.16 -18.72
N ALA A 120 -16.25 -4.70 -17.64
CA ALA A 120 -16.92 -4.74 -16.34
C ALA A 120 -16.74 -3.44 -15.53
N ARG A 121 -15.75 -2.60 -15.87
CA ARG A 121 -15.31 -1.46 -15.03
C ARG A 121 -15.56 -0.06 -15.61
N ILE A 122 -16.23 0.06 -16.75
CA ILE A 122 -16.55 1.36 -17.41
C ILE A 122 -17.22 2.37 -16.45
N ASN A 123 -17.84 1.91 -15.36
CA ASN A 123 -18.60 2.75 -14.43
C ASN A 123 -17.99 2.89 -13.01
N ASP A 124 -16.83 2.29 -12.71
CA ASP A 124 -16.27 2.27 -11.33
C ASP A 124 -14.77 2.65 -11.30
N ASP A 125 -14.48 3.85 -11.81
CA ASP A 125 -13.13 4.37 -12.06
C ASP A 125 -12.27 4.52 -10.79
N ALA A 126 -12.87 4.88 -9.66
CA ALA A 126 -12.11 5.24 -8.47
C ALA A 126 -11.34 4.05 -7.87
N VAL A 127 -12.00 2.89 -7.75
CA VAL A 127 -11.36 1.68 -7.20
C VAL A 127 -10.38 1.08 -8.20
N TYR A 128 -10.75 1.10 -9.48
CA TYR A 128 -9.90 0.60 -10.55
C TYR A 128 -8.61 1.41 -10.74
N SER A 129 -8.67 2.73 -10.53
CA SER A 129 -7.48 3.61 -10.60
C SER A 129 -6.39 3.22 -9.60
N HIS A 130 -6.76 2.77 -8.39
CA HIS A 130 -5.78 2.36 -7.39
C HIS A 130 -5.06 1.06 -7.78
N TYR A 131 -5.80 0.10 -8.36
CA TYR A 131 -5.22 -1.14 -8.87
C TYR A 131 -4.27 -0.88 -10.03
N LEU A 132 -4.67 -0.06 -11.00
CA LEU A 132 -3.79 0.32 -12.13
C LEU A 132 -2.56 1.09 -11.68
N ASN A 133 -2.71 2.05 -10.76
CA ASN A 133 -1.59 2.82 -10.24
C ASN A 133 -0.57 1.90 -9.55
N LEU A 134 -1.03 0.99 -8.70
CA LEU A 134 -0.14 0.05 -8.02
C LEU A 134 0.50 -0.95 -8.98
N ALA A 135 -0.26 -1.45 -9.96
CA ALA A 135 0.28 -2.33 -11.00
C ALA A 135 1.35 -1.63 -11.86
N ASN A 136 1.16 -0.35 -12.19
CA ASN A 136 2.14 0.44 -12.92
C ASN A 136 3.40 0.75 -12.09
N GLU A 137 3.23 1.09 -10.81
CA GLU A 137 4.33 1.28 -9.86
C GLU A 137 5.21 0.02 -9.78
N TRP A 138 4.58 -1.13 -9.62
CA TRP A 138 5.27 -2.41 -9.52
C TRP A 138 5.85 -2.88 -10.85
N SER A 139 5.18 -2.65 -11.98
CA SER A 139 5.74 -2.92 -13.30
C SER A 139 7.06 -2.15 -13.55
N SER A 140 7.11 -0.90 -13.09
CA SER A 140 8.33 -0.08 -13.17
C SER A 140 9.43 -0.67 -12.28
N ARG A 141 9.09 -1.06 -11.05
CA ARG A 141 10.02 -1.71 -10.11
C ARG A 141 10.56 -3.05 -10.64
N ILE A 142 9.71 -3.89 -11.23
CA ILE A 142 10.11 -5.16 -11.85
C ILE A 142 11.09 -4.89 -13.01
N SER A 143 10.79 -3.91 -13.86
CA SER A 143 11.66 -3.55 -14.99
C SER A 143 13.05 -3.09 -14.53
N GLU A 144 13.12 -2.32 -13.43
CA GLU A 144 14.38 -1.91 -12.80
C GLU A 144 15.15 -3.11 -12.19
N GLU A 145 14.46 -4.02 -11.52
CA GLU A 145 15.02 -5.25 -10.94
C GLU A 145 15.57 -6.19 -12.03
N GLU A 146 14.86 -6.39 -13.13
CA GLU A 146 15.28 -7.22 -14.28
C GLU A 146 16.47 -6.62 -15.04
N THR A 147 16.49 -5.29 -15.21
CA THR A 147 17.62 -4.58 -15.84
C THR A 147 18.88 -4.66 -14.98
N SER A 148 18.72 -4.54 -13.66
CA SER A 148 19.82 -4.65 -12.70
C SER A 148 20.39 -6.07 -12.62
N THR A 149 19.54 -7.09 -12.79
CA THR A 149 19.95 -8.50 -12.81
C THR A 149 20.63 -8.90 -14.12
N SER A 150 20.25 -8.29 -15.24
CA SER A 150 20.87 -8.54 -16.56
C SER A 150 22.19 -7.78 -16.79
N ALA A 151 22.51 -6.83 -15.91
CA ALA A 151 23.75 -6.04 -15.95
C ALA A 151 24.91 -6.67 -15.14
N ILE A 152 24.69 -7.86 -14.56
CA ILE A 152 25.66 -8.67 -13.81
C ILE A 152 26.02 -9.90 -14.65
#